data_AF-A0A972GUX4-F1
#
_entry.id   AF-A0A972GUX4-F1
#
_cell.length_a   1.000
_cell.length_b   1.000
_cell.length_c   1.000
_cell.angle_alpha   90.00
_cell.angle_beta   90.00
_cell.angle_gamma   90.00
#
_symmetry.space_group_name_H-M   'P 1'
#
loop_
_entity.id
_entity.type
_entity.pdbx_description
1 polymer ?
#
loop_
_entity_poly.entity_id
_entity_poly.type
_entity_poly.pdbx_seq_one_letter_code
_entity_poly.pdbx_strand_id
1 'polypeptide(L)' 'MKFVTQTRLKVLEDLVQLIPDLNERSYALHLLKSIRSDIDDNYAEIQKPISLSYISRRSDKKNNY' A
#
# COMPACT_ATOMS: atom_id res chain seq x y z
N MET A 1 2.17 1.50 6.81
CA MET A 1 1.12 0.48 7.07
C MET A 1 0.45 0.68 8.43
N LYS A 2 -0.84 0.31 8.57
CA LYS A 2 -1.51 0.20 9.89
C LYS A 2 -0.99 -1.02 10.66
N PHE A 3 -0.89 -0.91 12.00
CA PHE A 3 -0.43 -1.96 12.92
C PHE A 3 -1.09 -3.33 12.68
N VAL A 4 -2.41 -3.35 12.44
CA VAL A 4 -3.19 -4.58 12.18
C VAL A 4 -2.68 -5.34 10.94
N THR A 5 -2.29 -4.64 9.88
CA THR A 5 -1.78 -5.27 8.65
C THR A 5 -0.42 -5.92 8.91
N GLN A 6 0.45 -5.28 9.69
CA GLN A 6 1.75 -5.83 10.07
C GLN A 6 1.61 -7.10 10.91
N THR A 7 0.70 -7.10 11.90
CA THR A 7 0.43 -8.28 12.73
C THR A 7 -0.05 -9.46 11.89
N ARG A 8 -0.98 -9.23 10.94
CA ARG A 8 -1.49 -10.29 10.06
C ARG A 8 -0.42 -10.85 9.13
N LEU A 9 0.39 -9.99 8.52
CA LEU A 9 1.52 -10.41 7.68
C LEU A 9 2.53 -11.24 8.49
N LYS A 10 2.77 -10.89 9.75
CA LYS A 10 3.68 -11.65 10.61
C LYS A 10 3.16 -13.05 10.91
N VAL A 11 1.87 -13.17 11.26
CA VAL A 11 1.23 -14.49 11.45
C VAL A 11 1.30 -15.34 10.19
N LEU A 12 1.08 -14.75 9.01
CA LEU A 12 1.20 -15.47 7.74
C LEU A 12 2.63 -15.95 7.47
N GLU A 13 3.64 -15.14 7.78
CA GLU A 13 5.05 -15.55 7.68
C GLU A 13 5.35 -16.76 8.58
N ASP A 14 4.85 -16.74 9.82
CA ASP A 14 5.06 -17.84 10.77
C ASP A 14 4.33 -19.11 10.31
N LEU A 15 3.13 -19.00 9.72
CA LEU A 15 2.42 -20.13 9.14
C LEU A 15 3.13 -20.73 7.92
N VAL A 16 3.73 -19.89 7.07
CA VAL A 16 4.50 -20.35 5.90
C VAL A 16 5.71 -21.19 6.34
N GLN A 17 6.30 -20.92 7.51
CA GLN A 17 7.40 -21.76 8.04
C GLN A 17 6.98 -23.20 8.33
N LEU A 18 5.68 -23.47 8.51
CA LEU A 18 5.15 -24.80 8.76
C LEU A 18 5.04 -25.66 7.48
N ILE A 19 5.22 -25.07 6.29
CA ILE A 19 5.19 -25.81 5.02
C ILE A 19 6.44 -26.70 4.96
N PRO A 20 6.31 -28.03 4.86
CA PRO A 20 7.44 -28.95 4.89
C PRO A 20 8.25 -28.93 3.60
N ASP A 21 7.58 -28.80 2.44
CA ASP A 21 8.26 -28.72 1.15
C ASP A 21 9.02 -27.39 1.00
N LEU A 22 10.30 -27.49 0.67
CA LEU A 22 11.19 -26.34 0.59
C LEU A 22 10.83 -25.40 -0.58
N ASN A 23 10.41 -25.96 -1.70
CA ASN A 23 10.10 -25.18 -2.90
C ASN A 23 8.78 -24.44 -2.72
N GLU A 24 7.75 -25.10 -2.20
CA GLU A 24 6.47 -24.51 -1.86
C GLU A 24 6.62 -23.43 -0.78
N ARG A 25 7.42 -23.69 0.27
CA ARG A 25 7.72 -22.70 1.31
C ARG A 25 8.43 -21.47 0.74
N SER A 26 9.45 -21.69 -0.10
CA SER A 26 10.20 -20.61 -0.76
C SER A 26 9.29 -19.76 -1.65
N TYR A 27 8.44 -20.42 -2.44
CA TYR A 27 7.46 -19.75 -3.29
C TYR A 27 6.44 -18.94 -2.48
N ALA A 28 5.89 -19.52 -1.41
CA ALA A 28 4.97 -18.84 -0.52
C ALA A 28 5.60 -17.63 0.17
N LEU A 29 6.86 -17.72 0.62
CA LEU A 29 7.60 -16.58 1.17
C LEU A 29 7.83 -15.48 0.13
N HIS A 30 8.14 -15.86 -1.11
CA HIS A 30 8.31 -14.89 -2.20
C HIS A 30 6.99 -14.15 -2.49
N LEU A 31 5.87 -14.87 -2.57
CA LEU A 31 4.56 -14.27 -2.76
C LEU A 31 4.19 -13.32 -1.61
N LEU A 32 4.42 -13.73 -0.36
CA LEU A 32 4.16 -12.89 0.82
C LEU A 32 4.99 -11.60 0.81
N LYS A 33 6.25 -11.67 0.36
CA LYS A 33 7.11 -10.49 0.17
C LYS A 33 6.55 -9.55 -0.91
N SER A 34 6.10 -10.08 -2.05
CA SER A 34 5.48 -9.28 -3.11
C SER A 34 4.25 -8.53 -2.59
N ILE A 35 3.35 -9.23 -1.91
CA ILE A 35 2.13 -8.63 -1.33
C ILE A 35 2.49 -7.53 -0.32
N ARG A 36 3.52 -7.74 0.50
CA ARG A 36 3.99 -6.71 1.45
C ARG A 36 4.44 -5.45 0.71
N SER A 37 5.25 -5.59 -0.34
CA SER A 37 5.69 -4.48 -1.18
C SER A 37 4.51 -3.76 -1.83
N ASP A 38 3.58 -4.48 -2.45
CA ASP A 38 2.40 -3.89 -3.08
C ASP A 38 1.57 -3.09 -2.08
N ILE A 39 1.40 -3.60 -0.86
CA ILE A 39 0.68 -2.88 0.18
C ILE A 39 1.45 -1.62 0.61
N ASP A 40 2.76 -1.71 0.84
CA ASP A 40 3.58 -0.57 1.24
C ASP A 40 3.55 0.54 0.18
N ASP A 41 3.65 0.20 -1.10
CA ASP A 41 3.58 1.13 -2.23
C ASP A 41 2.20 1.79 -2.31
N ASN A 42 1.11 1.01 -2.22
CA ASN A 42 -0.26 1.54 -2.23
C ASN A 42 -0.53 2.46 -1.02
N TYR A 43 -0.04 2.12 0.18
CA TYR A 43 -0.16 3.01 1.35
C TYR A 43 0.63 4.32 1.15
N ALA A 44 1.80 4.26 0.51
CA ALA A 44 2.59 5.45 0.21
C ALA A 44 1.87 6.36 -0.79
N GLU A 45 1.17 5.79 -1.79
CA GLU A 45 0.36 6.56 -2.74
C GLU A 45 -0.85 7.24 -2.09
N ILE A 46 -1.54 6.56 -1.17
CA ILE A 46 -2.68 7.14 -0.43
C ILE A 46 -2.23 8.30 0.48
N GLN A 47 -1.00 8.25 1.00
CA GLN A 47 -0.45 9.30 1.88
C GLN A 47 0.10 10.51 1.12
N LYS A 48 0.27 10.45 -0.20
CA LYS A 48 0.64 11.64 -0.97
C LYS A 48 -0.51 12.65 -0.88
N PRO A 49 -0.29 13.86 -0.33
CA PRO A 49 -1.34 14.87 -0.35
C PRO A 49 -1.72 15.15 -1.80
N ILE A 50 -3.02 15.17 -2.08
CA ILE A 50 -3.53 15.58 -3.40
C ILE A 50 -2.95 16.97 -3.66
N SER A 51 -2.09 17.09 -4.68
CA SER A 51 -1.55 18.39 -5.07
C SER A 51 -2.70 19.23 -5.64
N LEU A 52 -3.32 20.06 -4.79
CA LEU A 52 -4.40 20.98 -5.17
C LEU A 52 -3.93 22.16 -6.03
N SER A 53 -2.76 22.05 -6.67
CA SER A 53 -2.20 23.08 -7.56
C SER A 53 -3.10 23.44 -8.75
N TYR A 54 -4.15 22.66 -9.01
CA TYR A 54 -5.17 22.95 -10.03
C TYR A 54 -6.43 23.67 -9.51
N ILE A 55 -6.56 23.93 -8.19
CA ILE A 55 -7.73 24.65 -7.62
C ILE A 55 -7.45 26.16 -7.43
N SER A 56 -6.28 26.65 -7.85
CA SER A 56 -5.98 28.09 -7.75
C SER A 56 -6.44 28.86 -8.99
N ARG A 57 -7.51 29.65 -8.79
CA ARG A 57 -7.93 30.85 -9.54
C ARG A 57 -8.67 30.65 -10.88
N ARG A 58 -9.93 30.25 -10.80
CA ARG A 58 -10.99 30.77 -11.69
C ARG A 58 -12.22 31.18 -10.89
N SER A 59 -12.04 32.17 -10.03
CA SER A 59 -13.16 32.86 -9.39
C SER A 59 -12.78 34.32 -9.15
N ASP A 60 -12.66 35.09 -10.24
CA ASP A 60 -13.03 36.52 -10.23
C ASP A 60 -12.87 37.10 -11.63
N LYS A 61 -13.91 36.94 -12.44
CA LYS A 61 -14.26 37.93 -13.46
C LYS A 61 -15.73 37.76 -13.80
N LYS A 62 -16.59 38.23 -12.88
CA LYS A 62 -18.00 38.47 -13.18
C LYS A 62 -18.19 39.96 -13.45
N ASN A 63 -18.72 40.22 -14.63
CA ASN A 63 -19.16 41.49 -15.23
C ASN A 63 -19.56 42.59 -14.24
N ASN A 64 -19.15 43.82 -14.56
CA ASN A 64 -20.01 44.98 -14.37
C ASN A 64 -20.17 45.69 -15.71
N TYR A 65 -21.43 46.02 -15.99
CA TYR A 65 -21.97 46.74 -17.15
C TYR A 65 -21.45 48.18 -17.23
#